data_AF-A0A851RAN9-F1
#
_entry.id   AF-A0A851RAN9-F1
#
_cell.length_a   1.000
_cell.length_b   1.000
_cell.length_c   1.000
_cell.angle_alpha   90.00
_cell.angle_beta   90.00
_cell.angle_gamma   90.00
#
_symmetry.space_group_name_H-M   'P 1'
#
loop_
_entity.id
_entity.type
_entity.pdbx_description
1 polymer ?
#
loop_
_entity_poly.entity_id
_entity_poly.type
_entity_poly.pdbx_seq_one_letter_code
_entity_poly.pdbx_strand_id
1 'polypeptide(L)'
;GGDHTITYPILQALAAKHGPVGLVHVDAHTDTGDGALGEKIYHGSTFRRCVQEGLLDCGRVVQIGIRGSSYDPDPHKYCREQGFRVVPAEQCWMKSLEPLMREVRAQLGDKPMYISFDIDGLDPAYAPGTGTPEIAGLTPAQALEIIRGCKGLNIVGCDLVEVAPMYDVSGNTALLGANLLFEMLCVLPGVKTL
;
A
#
# COMPACT_ATOMS: atom_id res chain seq x y z
N GLY A 1 8.34 -3.01 -7.96
CA GLY A 1 8.53 -4.42 -8.31
C GLY A 1 9.83 -4.93 -7.74
N GLY A 2 9.86 -6.19 -7.29
CA GLY A 2 10.70 -6.66 -6.20
C GLY A 2 9.87 -6.74 -4.91
N ASP A 3 10.47 -7.16 -3.80
CA ASP A 3 9.83 -7.12 -2.49
C ASP A 3 9.65 -5.68 -1.98
N HIS A 4 8.84 -5.50 -0.92
CA HIS A 4 8.44 -4.18 -0.43
C HIS A 4 9.62 -3.33 0.11
N THR A 5 10.82 -3.90 0.32
CA THR A 5 12.00 -3.14 0.78
C THR A 5 12.40 -2.02 -0.19
N ILE A 6 12.10 -2.17 -1.49
CA ILE A 6 12.48 -1.19 -2.52
C ILE A 6 11.81 0.18 -2.33
N THR A 7 10.66 0.23 -1.66
CA THR A 7 9.89 1.46 -1.47
C THR A 7 10.61 2.41 -0.53
N TYR A 8 11.42 1.89 0.40
CA TYR A 8 12.20 2.69 1.34
C TYR A 8 13.18 3.66 0.65
N PRO A 9 14.13 3.23 -0.21
CA PRO A 9 15.01 4.16 -0.91
C PRO A 9 14.27 5.08 -1.90
N ILE A 10 13.12 4.65 -2.45
CA ILE A 10 12.29 5.50 -3.29
C ILE A 10 11.72 6.67 -2.47
N LEU A 11 11.19 6.39 -1.28
CA LEU A 11 10.65 7.42 -0.38
C LEU A 11 11.73 8.35 0.15
N GLN A 12 12.97 7.89 0.35
CA GLN A 12 14.10 8.77 0.67
C GLN A 12 14.32 9.82 -0.44
N ALA A 13 14.33 9.38 -1.70
CA ALA A 13 14.51 10.28 -2.84
C ALA A 13 13.33 11.25 -3.03
N LEU A 14 12.10 10.78 -2.85
CA LEU A 14 10.91 11.62 -2.94
C LEU A 14 10.85 12.64 -1.81
N ALA A 15 11.15 12.24 -0.58
CA ALA A 15 11.16 13.13 0.57
C ALA A 15 12.25 14.20 0.47
N ALA A 16 13.42 13.87 -0.08
CA ALA A 16 14.47 14.86 -0.36
C ALA A 16 14.01 15.98 -1.30
N LYS A 17 13.07 15.69 -2.22
CA LYS A 17 12.54 16.65 -3.19
C LYS A 17 11.27 17.37 -2.71
N HIS A 18 10.39 16.67 -1.99
CA HIS A 18 9.04 17.13 -1.67
C HIS A 18 8.81 17.39 -0.17
N GLY A 19 9.76 17.05 0.69
CA GLY A 19 9.51 16.87 2.12
C GLY A 19 8.72 15.58 2.41
N PRO A 20 8.34 15.35 3.68
CA PRO A 20 7.59 14.16 4.07
C PRO A 20 6.28 14.04 3.27
N VAL A 21 6.00 12.87 2.71
CA VAL A 21 4.84 12.64 1.83
C VAL A 21 3.70 11.93 2.56
N GLY A 22 2.46 12.12 2.10
CA GLY A 22 1.35 11.23 2.50
C GLY A 22 1.48 9.87 1.82
N LEU A 23 0.74 8.87 2.30
CA LEU A 23 0.81 7.50 1.80
C LEU A 23 -0.58 6.84 1.76
N VAL A 24 -0.94 6.29 0.60
CA VAL A 24 -1.95 5.23 0.49
C VAL A 24 -1.20 3.92 0.30
N HIS A 25 -1.37 3.02 1.26
CA HIS A 25 -0.71 1.73 1.31
C HIS A 25 -1.76 0.63 1.23
N VAL A 26 -1.75 -0.17 0.17
CA VAL A 26 -2.64 -1.34 0.02
C VAL A 26 -1.81 -2.59 0.22
N ASP A 27 -2.14 -3.38 1.24
CA ASP A 27 -1.30 -4.50 1.70
C ASP A 27 -2.09 -5.41 2.65
N ALA A 28 -1.70 -6.67 2.80
CA ALA A 28 -2.15 -7.53 3.89
C ALA A 28 -1.45 -7.21 5.22
N HIS A 29 -0.24 -6.64 5.16
CA HIS A 29 0.68 -6.40 6.26
C HIS A 29 0.92 -4.91 6.49
N THR A 30 1.32 -4.54 7.71
CA THR A 30 1.58 -3.13 8.02
C THR A 30 2.97 -2.67 7.62
N ASP A 31 3.91 -3.59 7.37
CA ASP A 31 5.30 -3.29 7.02
C ASP A 31 5.99 -2.29 7.95
N THR A 32 5.65 -2.41 9.24
CA THR A 32 6.13 -1.57 10.34
C THR A 32 6.82 -2.38 11.46
N GLY A 33 7.26 -3.61 11.16
CA GLY A 33 8.07 -4.42 12.05
C GLY A 33 9.42 -3.77 12.36
N ASP A 34 9.97 -4.01 13.56
CA ASP A 34 11.24 -3.41 13.96
C ASP A 34 12.46 -4.10 13.35
N GLY A 35 12.43 -5.43 13.29
CA GLY A 35 13.51 -6.25 12.79
C GLY A 35 13.10 -7.71 12.68
N ALA A 36 13.79 -8.46 11.81
CA ALA A 36 13.63 -9.89 11.63
C ALA A 36 15.01 -10.54 11.53
N LEU A 37 15.21 -11.68 12.19
CA LEU A 37 16.48 -12.44 12.17
C LEU A 37 17.73 -11.61 12.54
N GLY A 38 17.58 -10.58 13.38
CA GLY A 38 18.67 -9.69 13.79
C GLY A 38 18.87 -8.47 12.89
N GLU A 39 18.15 -8.38 11.77
CA GLU A 39 18.28 -7.30 10.79
C GLU A 39 17.11 -6.32 10.84
N LYS A 40 17.40 -5.03 10.61
CA LYS A 40 16.41 -3.94 10.66
C LYS A 40 15.81 -3.57 9.30
N ILE A 41 16.42 -4.02 8.22
CA ILE A 41 16.01 -3.70 6.85
C ILE A 41 15.60 -5.00 6.18
N TYR A 42 14.29 -5.14 5.98
CA TYR A 42 13.61 -6.21 5.27
C TYR A 42 12.20 -5.73 4.88
N HIS A 43 11.51 -6.44 3.99
CA HIS A 43 10.25 -5.98 3.41
C HIS A 43 9.21 -5.54 4.47
N GLY A 44 9.03 -6.33 5.52
CA GLY A 44 8.12 -6.01 6.64
C GLY A 44 8.54 -4.89 7.60
N SER A 45 9.60 -4.12 7.31
CA SER A 45 10.05 -2.97 8.13
C SER A 45 10.07 -1.62 7.41
N THR A 46 9.77 -1.62 6.11
CA THR A 46 9.89 -0.49 5.19
C THR A 46 9.32 0.81 5.76
N PHE A 47 8.07 0.83 6.20
CA PHE A 47 7.43 2.05 6.67
C PHE A 47 7.86 2.45 8.07
N ARG A 48 8.35 1.52 8.90
CA ARG A 48 8.98 1.86 10.17
C ARG A 48 10.31 2.59 9.96
N ARG A 49 11.12 2.17 8.98
CA ARG A 49 12.33 2.91 8.58
C ARG A 49 11.96 4.31 8.07
N CYS A 50 10.94 4.41 7.22
CA CYS A 50 10.46 5.68 6.69
C CYS A 50 9.99 6.66 7.78
N VAL A 51 9.30 6.19 8.82
CA VAL A 51 8.92 7.02 9.98
C VAL A 51 10.14 7.51 10.74
N GLN A 52 11.12 6.63 11.01
CA GLN A 52 12.31 7.00 11.79
C GLN A 52 13.18 8.05 11.09
N GLU A 53 13.15 8.10 9.77
CA GLU A 53 13.83 9.12 8.97
C GLU A 53 12.96 10.33 8.63
N GLY A 54 11.70 10.37 9.09
CA GLY A 54 10.79 11.48 8.82
C GLY A 54 10.40 11.60 7.34
N LEU A 55 10.34 10.49 6.60
CA LEU A 55 9.99 10.48 5.18
C LEU A 55 8.47 10.56 4.93
N LEU A 56 7.67 10.27 5.95
CA LEU A 56 6.21 10.25 5.90
C LEU A 56 5.59 11.34 6.77
N ASP A 57 4.59 12.04 6.22
CA ASP A 57 3.66 12.84 7.00
C ASP A 57 2.67 11.87 7.68
N CYS A 58 2.98 11.46 8.92
CA CYS A 58 2.34 10.30 9.57
C CYS A 58 0.82 10.46 9.76
N GLY A 59 0.31 11.69 9.91
CA GLY A 59 -1.14 11.95 9.96
C GLY A 59 -1.85 11.77 8.61
N ARG A 60 -1.09 11.61 7.52
CA ARG A 60 -1.55 11.42 6.14
C ARG A 60 -1.15 10.05 5.59
N VAL A 61 -1.01 9.06 6.47
CA VAL A 61 -0.77 7.65 6.12
C VAL A 61 -2.04 6.84 6.33
N VAL A 62 -2.46 6.11 5.31
CA VAL A 62 -3.58 5.17 5.36
C VAL A 62 -3.13 3.81 4.85
N GLN A 63 -3.34 2.76 5.65
CA GLN A 63 -3.08 1.37 5.28
C GLN A 63 -4.40 0.63 5.13
N ILE A 64 -4.62 -0.05 4.01
CA ILE A 64 -5.92 -0.65 3.65
C ILE A 64 -5.73 -2.11 3.26
N GLY A 65 -6.51 -3.00 3.88
CA GLY A 65 -6.48 -4.44 3.59
C GLY A 65 -5.75 -5.29 4.63
N ILE A 66 -5.32 -4.67 5.73
CA ILE A 66 -4.52 -5.31 6.78
C ILE A 66 -5.28 -6.49 7.40
N ARG A 67 -4.64 -7.65 7.47
CA ARG A 67 -5.22 -8.90 8.00
C ARG A 67 -4.12 -9.90 8.40
N GLY A 68 -4.52 -11.13 8.66
CA GLY A 68 -3.60 -12.22 9.02
C GLY A 68 -3.36 -12.33 10.52
N SER A 69 -2.75 -13.44 10.92
CA SER A 69 -2.37 -13.67 12.32
C SER A 69 -1.11 -12.88 12.69
N SER A 70 -1.05 -12.39 13.92
CA SER A 70 0.12 -11.66 14.43
C SER A 70 0.76 -12.39 15.61
N TYR A 71 2.09 -12.25 15.74
CA TYR A 71 2.84 -12.66 16.92
C TYR A 71 2.69 -11.67 18.09
N ASP A 72 2.43 -10.39 17.80
CA ASP A 72 2.12 -9.37 18.80
C ASP A 72 0.60 -9.37 19.09
N PRO A 73 0.18 -9.32 20.37
CA PRO A 73 -1.23 -9.16 20.74
C PRO A 73 -1.91 -7.91 20.16
N ASP A 74 -1.15 -6.87 19.84
CA ASP A 74 -1.66 -5.63 19.24
C ASP A 74 -0.79 -5.20 18.04
N PRO A 75 -0.94 -5.88 16.88
CA PRO A 75 -0.09 -5.66 15.71
C PRO A 75 -0.12 -4.23 15.18
N HIS A 76 -1.19 -3.47 15.46
CA HIS A 76 -1.37 -2.12 14.92
C HIS A 76 -0.94 -1.03 15.90
N LYS A 77 -0.45 -1.39 17.10
CA LYS A 77 -0.06 -0.42 18.13
C LYS A 77 0.89 0.64 17.61
N TYR A 78 1.99 0.21 16.96
CA TYR A 78 2.99 1.12 16.43
C TYR A 78 2.37 2.08 15.40
N CYS A 79 1.58 1.57 14.45
CA CYS A 79 0.91 2.39 13.44
C CYS A 79 0.02 3.46 14.09
N ARG A 80 -0.79 3.08 15.08
CA ARG A 80 -1.67 4.04 15.80
C ARG A 80 -0.88 5.08 16.59
N GLU A 81 0.22 4.69 17.23
CA GLU A 81 1.11 5.61 17.96
C GLU A 81 1.76 6.65 17.04
N GLN A 82 2.06 6.28 15.79
CA GLN A 82 2.57 7.24 14.79
C GLN A 82 1.45 8.13 14.18
N GLY A 83 0.19 7.77 14.38
CA GLY A 83 -0.97 8.49 13.82
C GLY A 83 -1.47 7.95 12.48
N PHE A 84 -1.06 6.74 12.08
CA PHE A 84 -1.55 6.11 10.86
C PHE A 84 -3.02 5.73 11.01
N ARG A 85 -3.77 5.80 9.91
CA ARG A 85 -5.08 5.19 9.80
C ARG A 85 -4.93 3.76 9.27
N VAL A 86 -5.18 2.77 10.11
CA VAL A 86 -5.21 1.36 9.70
C VAL A 86 -6.64 0.93 9.42
N VAL A 87 -6.89 0.39 8.22
CA VAL A 87 -8.18 -0.14 7.78
C VAL A 87 -8.04 -1.64 7.57
N PRO A 88 -8.44 -2.46 8.55
CA PRO A 88 -8.42 -3.91 8.44
C PRO A 88 -9.35 -4.43 7.32
N ALA A 89 -9.04 -5.59 6.77
CA ALA A 89 -9.82 -6.21 5.70
C ALA A 89 -11.29 -6.44 6.09
N GLU A 90 -11.59 -6.71 7.36
CA GLU A 90 -12.94 -6.88 7.90
C GLU A 90 -13.80 -5.61 7.69
N GLN A 91 -13.17 -4.44 7.70
CA GLN A 91 -13.84 -3.18 7.42
C GLN A 91 -14.10 -2.97 5.92
N CYS A 92 -13.58 -3.83 5.05
CA CYS A 92 -13.76 -3.77 3.60
C CYS A 92 -14.72 -4.84 3.07
N TRP A 93 -14.97 -5.91 3.81
CA TRP A 93 -15.76 -7.04 3.32
C TRP A 93 -17.19 -6.67 2.89
N MET A 94 -17.61 -7.25 1.77
CA MET A 94 -18.98 -7.23 1.24
C MET A 94 -19.55 -5.83 0.96
N LYS A 95 -18.71 -4.82 0.70
CA LYS A 95 -19.15 -3.46 0.36
C LYS A 95 -18.17 -2.71 -0.54
N SER A 96 -18.68 -1.65 -1.16
CA SER A 96 -17.89 -0.67 -1.92
C SER A 96 -16.99 0.16 -0.99
N LEU A 97 -15.80 0.50 -1.48
CA LEU A 97 -14.82 1.34 -0.81
C LEU A 97 -14.88 2.82 -1.26
N GLU A 98 -15.80 3.21 -2.14
CA GLU A 98 -15.97 4.62 -2.53
C GLU A 98 -16.21 5.56 -1.33
N PRO A 99 -17.04 5.21 -0.32
CA PRO A 99 -17.18 6.04 0.88
C PRO A 99 -15.89 6.18 1.66
N LEU A 100 -15.13 5.09 1.81
CA LEU A 100 -13.82 5.10 2.47
C LEU A 100 -12.87 6.03 1.72
N MET A 101 -12.80 5.93 0.39
CA MET A 101 -11.91 6.77 -0.41
C MET A 101 -12.25 8.26 -0.33
N ARG A 102 -13.51 8.64 -0.11
CA ARG A 102 -13.86 10.05 0.17
C ARG A 102 -13.21 10.56 1.45
N GLU A 103 -13.18 9.75 2.50
CA GLU A 103 -12.52 10.10 3.76
C GLU A 103 -10.99 10.11 3.62
N VAL A 104 -10.42 9.12 2.92
CA VAL A 104 -8.98 9.04 2.63
C VAL A 104 -8.52 10.28 1.87
N ARG A 105 -9.27 10.72 0.85
CA ARG A 105 -8.99 11.97 0.13
C ARG A 105 -9.00 13.19 1.04
N ALA A 106 -9.98 13.30 1.94
CA ALA A 106 -10.06 14.41 2.89
C ALA A 106 -8.86 14.43 3.86
N GLN A 107 -8.41 13.26 4.30
CA GLN A 107 -7.23 13.11 5.15
C GLN A 107 -5.94 13.49 4.40
N LEU A 108 -5.79 13.07 3.14
CA LEU A 108 -4.60 13.34 2.33
C LEU A 108 -4.51 14.81 1.87
N GLY A 109 -5.63 15.45 1.55
CA GLY A 109 -5.65 16.83 1.03
C GLY A 109 -4.80 17.03 -0.22
N ASP A 110 -4.29 18.25 -0.41
CA ASP A 110 -3.63 18.68 -1.67
C ASP A 110 -2.09 18.55 -1.65
N LYS A 111 -1.53 18.13 -0.51
CA LYS A 111 -0.08 17.97 -0.34
C LYS A 111 0.43 16.71 -1.08
N PRO A 112 1.74 16.63 -1.41
CA PRO A 112 2.35 15.44 -2.02
C PRO A 112 2.00 14.13 -1.31
N MET A 113 1.71 13.09 -2.08
CA MET A 113 1.45 11.74 -1.59
C MET A 113 1.96 10.65 -2.54
N TYR A 114 2.14 9.45 -2.00
CA TYR A 114 2.62 8.26 -2.70
C TYR A 114 1.59 7.13 -2.62
N ILE A 115 1.50 6.31 -3.67
CA ILE A 115 0.69 5.07 -3.65
C ILE A 115 1.66 3.89 -3.65
N SER A 116 1.64 3.08 -2.58
CA SER A 116 2.39 1.83 -2.49
C SER A 116 1.39 0.67 -2.51
N PHE A 117 1.50 -0.24 -3.48
CA PHE A 117 0.54 -1.32 -3.66
C PHE A 117 1.23 -2.67 -3.62
N ASP A 118 1.06 -3.36 -2.50
CA ASP A 118 1.42 -4.76 -2.38
C ASP A 118 0.34 -5.64 -3.01
N ILE A 119 0.75 -6.57 -3.88
CA ILE A 119 -0.19 -7.46 -4.54
C ILE A 119 -0.85 -8.44 -3.56
N ASP A 120 -0.22 -8.72 -2.41
CA ASP A 120 -0.77 -9.60 -1.37
C ASP A 120 -1.93 -8.96 -0.58
N GLY A 121 -2.16 -7.65 -0.74
CA GLY A 121 -3.38 -6.98 -0.27
C GLY A 121 -4.64 -7.57 -0.91
N LEU A 122 -4.51 -8.19 -2.09
CA LEU A 122 -5.59 -8.91 -2.76
C LEU A 122 -5.71 -10.34 -2.26
N ASP A 123 -6.92 -10.89 -2.36
CA ASP A 123 -7.13 -12.29 -2.01
C ASP A 123 -6.28 -13.22 -2.92
N PRO A 124 -5.68 -14.31 -2.38
CA PRO A 124 -4.92 -15.28 -3.15
C PRO A 124 -5.71 -15.94 -4.30
N ALA A 125 -7.05 -15.89 -4.27
CA ALA A 125 -7.88 -16.29 -5.40
C ALA A 125 -7.63 -15.43 -6.67
N TYR A 126 -7.15 -14.20 -6.51
CA TYR A 126 -6.84 -13.27 -7.61
C TYR A 126 -5.34 -13.04 -7.80
N ALA A 127 -4.57 -13.07 -6.71
CA ALA A 127 -3.13 -12.85 -6.71
C ALA A 127 -2.36 -13.99 -6.01
N PRO A 128 -2.39 -15.22 -6.56
CA PRO A 128 -1.68 -16.36 -5.94
C PRO A 128 -0.15 -16.21 -6.01
N GLY A 129 0.37 -15.41 -6.94
CA GLY A 129 1.80 -15.23 -7.17
C GLY A 129 2.44 -14.18 -6.26
N THR A 130 2.50 -14.44 -4.95
CA THR A 130 3.17 -13.59 -3.95
C THR A 130 3.88 -14.43 -2.88
N GLY A 131 4.81 -13.84 -2.13
CA GLY A 131 5.59 -14.51 -1.09
C GLY A 131 4.82 -14.80 0.20
N THR A 132 3.93 -13.89 0.62
CA THR A 132 3.23 -13.92 1.92
C THR A 132 1.70 -13.85 1.76
N PRO A 133 1.06 -14.85 1.12
CA PRO A 133 -0.37 -14.80 0.86
C PRO A 133 -1.19 -14.92 2.16
N GLU A 134 -2.13 -13.98 2.36
CA GLU A 134 -3.13 -14.01 3.44
C GLU A 134 -4.54 -14.15 2.86
N ILE A 135 -5.33 -15.11 3.35
CA ILE A 135 -6.70 -15.36 2.85
C ILE A 135 -7.67 -14.21 3.17
N ALA A 136 -8.83 -14.20 2.53
CA ALA A 136 -9.94 -13.25 2.77
C ALA A 136 -9.55 -11.77 2.49
N GLY A 137 -8.79 -11.57 1.42
CA GLY A 137 -8.28 -10.27 1.00
C GLY A 137 -9.24 -9.43 0.19
N LEU A 138 -8.72 -8.33 -0.35
CA LEU A 138 -9.48 -7.43 -1.21
C LEU A 138 -9.74 -8.08 -2.58
N THR A 139 -10.83 -7.66 -3.21
CA THR A 139 -11.14 -8.02 -4.61
C THR A 139 -10.49 -7.05 -5.59
N PRO A 140 -10.26 -7.43 -6.86
CA PRO A 140 -9.79 -6.51 -7.90
C PRO A 140 -10.71 -5.30 -8.10
N ALA A 141 -12.02 -5.46 -7.89
CA ALA A 141 -12.97 -4.34 -7.97
C ALA A 141 -12.69 -3.28 -6.88
N GLN A 142 -12.43 -3.73 -5.64
CA GLN A 142 -12.07 -2.85 -4.54
C GLN A 142 -10.70 -2.18 -4.75
N ALA A 143 -9.73 -2.89 -5.35
CA ALA A 143 -8.46 -2.31 -5.75
C ALA A 143 -8.65 -1.13 -6.73
N LEU A 144 -9.52 -1.31 -7.73
CA LEU A 144 -9.87 -0.24 -8.67
C LEU A 144 -10.55 0.94 -7.99
N GLU A 145 -11.47 0.70 -7.04
CA GLU A 145 -12.10 1.77 -6.25
C GLU A 145 -11.06 2.58 -5.47
N ILE A 146 -10.05 1.92 -4.88
CA ILE A 146 -8.96 2.59 -4.17
C ILE A 146 -8.10 3.43 -5.12
N ILE A 147 -7.60 2.83 -6.21
CA ILE A 147 -6.70 3.51 -7.15
C ILE A 147 -7.42 4.68 -7.82
N ARG A 148 -8.62 4.46 -8.38
CA ARG A 148 -9.41 5.51 -9.03
C ARG A 148 -9.88 6.58 -8.05
N GLY A 149 -10.12 6.19 -6.79
CA GLY A 149 -10.41 7.09 -5.68
C GLY A 149 -9.27 8.07 -5.38
N CYS A 150 -8.04 7.82 -5.86
CA CYS A 150 -6.93 8.77 -5.73
C CYS A 150 -6.92 9.86 -6.81
N LYS A 151 -7.80 9.80 -7.83
CA LYS A 151 -7.84 10.80 -8.91
C LYS A 151 -8.02 12.21 -8.34
N GLY A 152 -7.16 13.13 -8.81
CA GLY A 152 -7.16 14.54 -8.40
C GLY A 152 -6.30 14.85 -7.17
N LEU A 153 -5.71 13.84 -6.51
CA LEU A 153 -4.69 14.06 -5.48
C LEU A 153 -3.33 14.39 -6.11
N ASN A 154 -2.46 15.00 -5.31
CA ASN A 154 -1.09 15.33 -5.70
C ASN A 154 -0.15 14.11 -5.57
N ILE A 155 -0.34 13.13 -6.46
CA ILE A 155 0.44 11.89 -6.49
C ILE A 155 1.83 12.19 -7.08
N VAL A 156 2.90 12.01 -6.29
CA VAL A 156 4.29 12.26 -6.70
C VAL A 156 5.04 10.98 -7.10
N GLY A 157 4.41 9.82 -6.93
CA GLY A 157 4.92 8.53 -7.37
C GLY A 157 4.01 7.39 -6.95
N CYS A 158 4.26 6.22 -7.53
CA CYS A 158 3.60 4.98 -7.15
C CYS A 158 4.49 3.76 -7.44
N ASP A 159 4.25 2.65 -6.75
CA ASP A 159 4.80 1.34 -7.07
C ASP A 159 3.76 0.21 -6.97
N LEU A 160 4.14 -0.94 -7.53
CA LEU A 160 3.49 -2.23 -7.31
C LEU A 160 4.58 -3.26 -7.02
N VAL A 161 4.44 -3.99 -5.91
CA VAL A 161 5.47 -4.87 -5.33
C VAL A 161 4.95 -6.30 -5.11
N GLU A 162 5.84 -7.18 -4.67
CA GLU A 162 5.59 -8.58 -4.25
C GLU A 162 4.98 -9.54 -5.29
N VAL A 163 4.90 -9.15 -6.57
CA VAL A 163 4.62 -10.12 -7.64
C VAL A 163 5.78 -11.12 -7.71
N ALA A 164 5.49 -12.38 -7.41
CA ALA A 164 6.42 -13.50 -7.40
C ALA A 164 6.02 -14.54 -8.47
N PRO A 165 6.56 -14.44 -9.71
CA PRO A 165 6.18 -15.31 -10.83
C PRO A 165 6.35 -16.80 -10.57
N MET A 166 7.27 -17.20 -9.69
CA MET A 166 7.51 -18.59 -9.31
C MET A 166 6.30 -19.27 -8.65
N TYR A 167 5.40 -18.50 -8.04
CA TYR A 167 4.20 -19.01 -7.38
C TYR A 167 2.95 -18.90 -8.27
N ASP A 168 3.06 -18.35 -9.47
CA ASP A 168 1.97 -18.25 -10.44
C ASP A 168 2.41 -18.59 -11.86
N VAL A 169 2.38 -19.89 -12.15
CA VAL A 169 2.73 -20.44 -13.47
C VAL A 169 1.83 -19.91 -14.58
N SER A 170 0.59 -19.52 -14.26
CA SER A 170 -0.36 -19.00 -15.25
C SER A 170 -0.08 -17.55 -15.67
N GLY A 171 0.64 -16.79 -14.84
CA GLY A 171 0.92 -15.37 -15.05
C GLY A 171 -0.26 -14.44 -14.77
N ASN A 172 -1.35 -14.93 -14.17
CA ASN A 172 -2.56 -14.15 -13.88
C ASN A 172 -2.28 -12.97 -12.91
N THR A 173 -1.44 -13.19 -11.91
CA THR A 173 -1.00 -12.17 -10.94
C THR A 173 -0.20 -11.07 -11.63
N ALA A 174 0.67 -11.45 -12.59
CA ALA A 174 1.42 -10.48 -13.39
C ALA A 174 0.51 -9.66 -14.30
N LEU A 175 -0.48 -10.30 -14.94
CA LEU A 175 -1.49 -9.61 -15.75
C LEU A 175 -2.33 -8.65 -14.90
N LEU A 176 -2.75 -9.09 -13.71
CA LEU A 176 -3.47 -8.25 -12.75
C LEU A 176 -2.64 -7.04 -12.35
N GLY A 177 -1.38 -7.24 -11.95
CA GLY A 177 -0.46 -6.17 -11.60
C GLY A 177 -0.23 -5.18 -12.76
N ALA A 178 -0.09 -5.67 -14.00
CA ALA A 178 0.04 -4.80 -15.17
C ALA A 178 -1.20 -3.91 -15.40
N ASN A 179 -2.40 -4.44 -15.19
CA ASN A 179 -3.64 -3.65 -15.30
C ASN A 179 -3.77 -2.63 -14.15
N LEU A 180 -3.37 -2.98 -12.93
CA LEU A 180 -3.35 -2.04 -11.80
C LEU A 180 -2.34 -0.90 -12.02
N LEU A 181 -1.16 -1.19 -12.56
CA LEU A 181 -0.17 -0.18 -12.95
C LEU A 181 -0.73 0.80 -14.00
N PHE A 182 -1.52 0.30 -14.96
CA PHE A 182 -2.19 1.17 -15.93
C PHE A 182 -3.20 2.11 -15.24
N GLU A 183 -3.96 1.62 -14.27
CA GLU A 183 -4.91 2.45 -13.52
C GLU A 183 -4.20 3.50 -12.66
N MET A 184 -3.05 3.17 -12.05
CA MET A 184 -2.20 4.12 -11.35
C MET A 184 -1.68 5.23 -12.27
N LEU A 185 -1.25 4.87 -13.48
CA LEU A 185 -0.83 5.84 -14.50
C LEU A 185 -1.97 6.82 -14.83
N CYS A 186 -3.21 6.34 -14.97
CA CYS A 186 -4.37 7.17 -15.30
C CYS A 186 -4.72 8.22 -14.22
N VAL A 187 -4.37 7.97 -12.96
CA VAL A 187 -4.69 8.90 -11.86
C VAL A 187 -3.60 9.95 -11.60
N LEU A 188 -2.43 9.83 -12.24
CA LEU A 188 -1.35 10.81 -12.09
C LEU A 188 -1.77 12.24 -12.50
N PRO A 189 -1.18 13.28 -11.88
CA PRO A 189 -1.45 14.66 -12.21
C PRO A 189 -1.19 14.98 -13.70
N GLY A 190 -2.08 15.77 -14.31
CA GLY A 190 -1.94 16.21 -15.71
C GLY A 190 -2.46 15.22 -16.76
N VAL A 191 -2.84 14.00 -16.38
CA VAL A 191 -3.47 13.03 -17.30
C VAL A 191 -4.90 13.46 -17.62
N LYS A 192 -5.13 13.80 -18.90
CA LYS A 192 -6.45 14.14 -19.44
C LYS A 192 -7.31 12.88 -19.57
N THR A 193 -8.50 12.91 -18.97
CA THR A 193 -9.56 11.93 -19.25
C THR A 193 -10.48 12.51 -20.32
N LEU A 194 -10.74 11.74 -21.37
CA LEU A 194 -11.73 12.08 -22.41
C LEU A 194 -13.16 11.98 -21.86
#